data_AF-A0ABD3BKB9-F1
#
_entry.id   AF-A0ABD3BKB9-F1
#
_cell.length_a   1.000
_cell.length_b   1.000
_cell.length_c   1.000
_cell.angle_alpha   90.00
_cell.angle_beta   90.00
_cell.angle_gamma   90.00
#
_symmetry.space_group_name_H-M   'P 1'
#
loop_
_entity.id
_entity.type
_entity.pdbx_description
1 polymer ?
#
loop_
_entity_poly.entity_id
_entity_poly.type
_entity_poly.pdbx_seq_one_letter_code
_entity_poly.pdbx_strand_id
1 'polypeptide(L)'
;MAENRDESLCEAARNGDVDRVKSLIASGADVTYFDNDGQTALMHAAKNGCSEVVKELLDGGSPWNALSPSNLSAGDLAMENGHQSAFDILLNAGIQAELILGTIARKENAKGNSNGDYLEDRVSFSEDKIMDKESKAVMMAWERPLMEAHAKAVCSGGGHILNIGFGMGLVDTAIQQYSPASHTIVEAHPEVYARMLQTGWGDKDNVKIIFGRWQDVISQLELYDGAKILLTCNKSLQRIFFDTYGEYYEDMREFHEHLPQLLKPGGIYSFFNGLCGGNPFFHVVYCQLVSLELENLGYSTQLIPLPVKGCLGEEIWEGVKHKYWQLDTYYLPVCQSSDDSE
;
A
#
# COMPACT_ATOMS: atom_id res chain seq x y z
N MET A 1 42.41 3.94 -25.38
CA MET A 1 41.31 4.78 -24.85
C MET A 1 41.30 4.53 -23.36
N ALA A 2 41.18 5.55 -22.52
CA ALA A 2 41.02 5.31 -21.09
C ALA A 2 39.73 4.51 -20.90
N GLU A 3 39.81 3.39 -20.20
CA GLU A 3 38.64 2.59 -19.84
C GLU A 3 37.67 3.50 -19.08
N ASN A 4 36.41 3.58 -19.52
CA ASN A 4 35.42 4.35 -18.79
C ASN A 4 35.13 3.62 -17.48
N ARG A 5 35.54 4.21 -16.37
CA ARG A 5 35.43 3.65 -15.02
C ARG A 5 34.01 3.20 -14.65
N ASP A 6 32.98 3.87 -15.18
CA ASP A 6 31.58 3.57 -14.86
C ASP A 6 31.10 2.37 -15.68
N GLU A 7 31.54 2.25 -16.94
CA GLU A 7 31.36 1.03 -17.75
C GLU A 7 32.11 -0.15 -17.12
N SER A 8 33.35 0.06 -16.65
CA SER A 8 34.12 -0.95 -15.92
C SER A 8 33.43 -1.41 -14.64
N LEU A 9 32.65 -0.55 -13.97
CA LEU A 9 31.87 -0.91 -12.79
C LEU A 9 30.71 -1.84 -13.18
N CYS A 10 29.99 -1.54 -14.26
CA CYS A 10 28.94 -2.42 -14.80
C CYS A 10 29.51 -3.78 -15.21
N GLU A 11 30.67 -3.82 -15.87
CA GLU A 11 31.34 -5.08 -16.25
C GLU A 11 31.77 -5.89 -15.02
N ALA A 12 32.42 -5.26 -14.04
CA ALA A 12 32.83 -5.92 -12.80
C ALA A 12 31.62 -6.47 -12.04
N ALA A 13 30.53 -5.71 -12.00
CA ALA A 13 29.31 -6.12 -11.33
C ALA A 13 28.63 -7.32 -12.01
N ARG A 14 28.58 -7.32 -13.35
CA ARG A 14 28.06 -8.43 -14.17
C ARG A 14 28.85 -9.72 -13.94
N ASN A 15 30.17 -9.61 -13.75
CA ASN A 15 31.07 -10.75 -13.56
C ASN A 15 31.15 -11.21 -12.09
N GLY A 16 30.52 -10.50 -11.14
CA GLY A 16 30.61 -10.81 -9.72
C GLY A 16 31.97 -10.48 -9.09
N ASP A 17 32.78 -9.60 -9.69
CA ASP A 17 34.11 -9.24 -9.21
C ASP A 17 34.02 -8.21 -8.08
N VAL A 18 33.83 -8.71 -6.86
CA VAL A 18 33.66 -7.92 -5.62
C VAL A 18 34.83 -6.96 -5.39
N ASP A 19 36.07 -7.44 -5.57
CA ASP A 19 37.26 -6.63 -5.30
C ASP A 19 37.40 -5.48 -6.30
N ARG A 20 37.11 -5.73 -7.58
CA ARG A 20 37.11 -4.69 -8.61
C ARG A 20 35.98 -3.69 -8.39
N VAL A 21 34.78 -4.14 -8.01
CA VAL A 21 33.65 -3.26 -7.65
C VAL A 21 34.06 -2.32 -6.51
N LYS A 22 34.59 -2.86 -5.41
CA LYS A 22 35.09 -2.05 -4.27
C LYS A 22 36.12 -1.01 -4.70
N SER A 23 37.11 -1.43 -5.48
CA SER A 23 38.18 -0.55 -5.97
C SER A 23 37.65 0.59 -6.85
N LEU A 24 36.70 0.28 -7.74
CA LEU A 24 36.09 1.25 -8.64
C LEU A 24 35.22 2.27 -7.89
N ILE A 25 34.39 1.81 -6.94
CA ILE A 25 33.60 2.67 -6.05
C ILE A 25 34.52 3.57 -5.23
N ALA A 26 35.55 3.01 -4.59
CA ALA A 26 36.51 3.77 -3.78
C ALA A 26 37.28 4.81 -4.60
N SER A 27 37.48 4.55 -5.88
CA SER A 27 38.11 5.51 -6.79
C SER A 27 37.13 6.61 -7.24
N GLY A 28 35.83 6.53 -6.91
CA GLY A 28 34.77 7.46 -7.30
C GLY A 28 33.98 7.11 -8.57
N ALA A 29 33.71 5.82 -8.84
CA ALA A 29 32.86 5.43 -9.97
C ALA A 29 31.40 5.75 -9.65
N ASP A 30 30.65 6.18 -10.66
CA ASP A 30 29.24 6.53 -10.50
C ASP A 30 28.39 5.26 -10.42
N VAL A 31 27.95 4.94 -9.21
CA VAL A 31 27.09 3.79 -8.92
C VAL A 31 25.67 3.93 -9.48
N THR A 32 25.32 5.11 -10.03
CA THR A 32 24.03 5.42 -10.67
C THR A 32 24.10 5.41 -12.20
N TYR A 33 25.30 5.21 -12.77
CA TYR A 33 25.51 5.17 -14.21
C TYR A 33 24.70 4.06 -14.89
N PHE A 34 24.09 4.39 -16.02
CA PHE A 34 23.44 3.45 -16.93
C PHE A 34 24.34 3.19 -18.13
N ASP A 35 24.62 1.92 -18.40
CA ASP A 35 25.39 1.52 -19.56
C ASP A 35 24.56 1.52 -20.86
N ASN A 36 25.19 1.10 -21.96
CA ASN A 36 24.53 1.02 -23.26
C ASN A 36 23.38 -0.01 -23.33
N ASP A 37 23.29 -0.93 -22.37
CA ASP A 37 22.17 -1.86 -22.23
C ASP A 37 21.02 -1.25 -21.39
N GLY A 38 21.18 0.01 -20.95
CA GLY A 38 20.20 0.69 -20.09
C GLY A 38 20.13 0.10 -18.69
N GLN A 39 21.22 -0.49 -18.19
CA GLN A 39 21.30 -1.09 -16.86
C GLN A 39 22.37 -0.43 -16.01
N THR A 40 22.11 -0.31 -14.71
CA THR A 40 23.11 0.08 -13.73
C THR A 40 23.97 -1.12 -13.31
N ALA A 41 25.07 -0.86 -12.61
CA ALA A 41 25.88 -1.91 -12.01
C ALA A 41 25.04 -2.81 -11.06
N LEU A 42 24.11 -2.21 -10.29
CA LEU A 42 23.24 -2.94 -9.36
C LEU A 42 22.28 -3.89 -10.11
N MET A 43 21.73 -3.43 -11.25
CA MET A 43 20.90 -4.26 -12.13
C MET A 43 21.67 -5.44 -12.71
N HIS A 44 22.89 -5.22 -13.20
CA HIS A 44 23.74 -6.33 -13.69
C HIS A 44 24.07 -7.34 -12.60
N ALA A 45 24.45 -6.88 -11.41
CA ALA A 45 24.75 -7.77 -10.28
C ALA A 45 23.54 -8.60 -9.87
N ALA A 46 22.36 -7.97 -9.78
CA ALA A 46 21.12 -8.62 -9.41
C ALA A 46 20.67 -9.65 -10.46
N LYS A 47 20.72 -9.27 -11.74
CA LYS A 47 20.39 -10.13 -12.89
C LYS A 47 21.26 -11.40 -12.97
N ASN A 48 22.51 -11.33 -12.53
CA ASN A 48 23.46 -12.45 -12.53
C ASN A 48 23.60 -13.15 -11.16
N GLY A 49 22.81 -12.74 -10.16
CA GLY A 49 22.80 -13.36 -8.84
C GLY A 49 24.04 -13.09 -7.99
N CYS A 50 24.84 -12.08 -8.34
CA CYS A 50 26.07 -11.68 -7.66
C CYS A 50 25.77 -10.96 -6.34
N SER A 51 25.24 -11.70 -5.36
CA SER A 51 24.65 -11.16 -4.12
C SER A 51 25.64 -10.36 -3.27
N GLU A 52 26.92 -10.75 -3.25
CA GLU A 52 27.96 -9.97 -2.56
C GLU A 52 28.20 -8.62 -3.24
N VAL A 53 28.24 -8.59 -4.58
CA VAL A 53 28.34 -7.33 -5.34
C VAL A 53 27.11 -6.45 -5.12
N VAL A 54 25.90 -7.04 -5.10
CA VAL A 54 24.66 -6.31 -4.80
C VAL A 54 24.79 -5.57 -3.48
N LYS A 55 25.28 -6.25 -2.44
CA LYS A 55 25.52 -5.63 -1.13
C LYS A 55 26.51 -4.47 -1.20
N GLU A 56 27.66 -4.67 -1.84
CA GLU A 56 28.69 -3.62 -1.95
C GLU A 56 28.22 -2.39 -2.73
N LEU A 57 27.40 -2.58 -3.77
CA LEU A 57 26.82 -1.49 -4.54
C LEU A 57 25.79 -0.70 -3.71
N LEU A 58 24.94 -1.39 -2.94
CA LEU A 58 24.01 -0.74 -2.01
C LEU A 58 24.75 0.04 -0.91
N ASP A 59 25.78 -0.57 -0.30
CA ASP A 59 26.65 0.08 0.69
C ASP A 59 27.39 1.29 0.08
N GLY A 60 27.70 1.22 -1.23
CA GLY A 60 28.25 2.31 -2.04
C GLY A 60 27.25 3.39 -2.47
N GLY A 61 25.98 3.27 -2.09
CA GLY A 61 24.94 4.25 -2.36
C GLY A 61 24.17 4.05 -3.66
N SER A 62 24.24 2.87 -4.30
CA SER A 62 23.37 2.56 -5.43
C SER A 62 21.90 2.65 -5.02
N PRO A 63 21.05 3.38 -5.77
CA PRO A 63 19.62 3.42 -5.51
C PRO A 63 18.99 2.06 -5.80
N TRP A 64 18.39 1.45 -4.77
CA TRP A 64 17.68 0.18 -4.89
C TRP A 64 16.46 0.26 -5.82
N ASN A 65 15.88 1.46 -5.98
CA ASN A 65 14.66 1.77 -6.71
C ASN A 65 14.90 2.38 -8.10
N ALA A 66 16.13 2.35 -8.63
CA ALA A 66 16.35 2.77 -10.01
C ALA A 66 15.64 1.84 -11.00
N LEU A 67 15.12 2.41 -12.08
CA LEU A 67 14.39 1.69 -13.12
C LEU A 67 15.12 1.80 -14.45
N SER A 68 15.24 0.67 -15.15
CA SER A 68 15.71 0.60 -16.52
C SER A 68 14.69 1.21 -17.49
N PRO A 69 15.05 1.46 -18.77
CA PRO A 69 14.10 1.89 -19.79
C PRO A 69 12.91 0.96 -19.99
N SER A 70 13.05 -0.32 -19.61
CA SER A 70 11.97 -1.32 -19.62
C SER A 70 11.14 -1.35 -18.33
N ASN A 71 11.30 -0.35 -17.45
CA ASN A 71 10.61 -0.23 -16.16
C ASN A 71 10.91 -1.37 -15.17
N LEU A 72 12.08 -2.00 -15.29
CA LEU A 72 12.55 -3.04 -14.37
C LEU A 72 13.59 -2.48 -13.40
N SER A 73 13.42 -2.76 -12.11
CA SER A 73 14.40 -2.51 -11.06
C SER A 73 15.41 -3.65 -10.94
N ALA A 74 16.45 -3.45 -10.12
CA ALA A 74 17.36 -4.55 -9.78
C ALA A 74 16.65 -5.73 -9.10
N GLY A 75 15.63 -5.46 -8.26
CA GLY A 75 14.86 -6.50 -7.59
C GLY A 75 13.99 -7.31 -8.55
N ASP A 76 13.40 -6.65 -9.55
CA ASP A 76 12.66 -7.33 -10.63
C ASP A 76 13.60 -8.28 -11.40
N LEU A 77 14.80 -7.81 -11.76
CA LEU A 77 15.78 -8.62 -12.48
C LEU A 77 16.28 -9.81 -11.66
N ALA A 78 16.50 -9.65 -10.34
CA ALA A 78 16.86 -10.77 -9.48
C ALA A 78 15.75 -11.84 -9.44
N MET A 79 14.50 -11.41 -9.32
CA MET A 79 13.33 -12.29 -9.26
C MET A 79 13.10 -13.02 -10.59
N GLU A 80 13.11 -12.31 -11.73
CA GLU A 80 12.92 -12.89 -13.07
C GLU A 80 13.97 -13.96 -13.41
N ASN A 81 15.18 -13.84 -12.85
CA ASN A 81 16.29 -14.78 -13.07
C ASN A 81 16.44 -15.81 -11.93
N GLY A 82 15.53 -15.83 -10.95
CA GLY A 82 15.50 -16.83 -9.87
C GLY A 82 16.61 -16.67 -8.81
N HIS A 83 17.15 -15.46 -8.65
CA HIS A 83 18.26 -15.17 -7.74
C HIS A 83 17.78 -14.69 -6.36
N GLN A 84 17.25 -15.61 -5.56
CA GLN A 84 16.64 -15.32 -4.25
C GLN A 84 17.56 -14.53 -3.30
N SER A 85 18.83 -14.89 -3.17
CA SER A 85 19.75 -14.19 -2.26
C SER A 85 19.96 -12.72 -2.62
N ALA A 86 20.04 -12.39 -3.91
CA ALA A 86 20.16 -11.01 -4.38
C ALA A 86 18.85 -10.25 -4.14
N PHE A 87 17.72 -10.91 -4.40
CA PHE A 87 16.39 -10.37 -4.13
C PHE A 87 16.20 -10.03 -2.66
N ASP A 88 16.54 -10.94 -1.74
CA ASP A 88 16.38 -10.72 -0.30
C ASP A 88 17.21 -9.53 0.20
N ILE A 89 18.44 -9.36 -0.31
CA ILE A 89 19.28 -8.20 0.03
C ILE A 89 18.63 -6.90 -0.46
N LEU A 90 18.13 -6.87 -1.70
CA LEU A 90 17.48 -5.69 -2.28
C LEU A 90 16.19 -5.35 -1.54
N LEU A 91 15.38 -6.36 -1.19
CA LEU A 91 14.14 -6.19 -0.44
C LEU A 91 14.42 -5.56 0.94
N ASN A 92 15.40 -6.10 1.66
CA ASN A 92 15.81 -5.56 2.96
C ASN A 92 16.33 -4.12 2.84
N ALA A 93 17.12 -3.81 1.81
CA ALA A 93 17.60 -2.45 1.58
C ALA A 93 16.46 -1.48 1.27
N GLY A 94 15.46 -1.90 0.48
CA GLY A 94 14.27 -1.11 0.19
C GLY A 94 13.46 -0.80 1.45
N ILE A 95 13.16 -1.81 2.27
CA ILE A 95 12.44 -1.63 3.53
C ILE A 95 13.20 -0.68 4.47
N GLN A 96 14.51 -0.87 4.63
CA GLN A 96 15.34 -0.02 5.48
C GLN A 96 15.35 1.45 5.01
N ALA A 97 15.47 1.68 3.70
CA ALA A 97 15.43 3.01 3.13
C ALA A 97 14.08 3.70 3.41
N GLU A 98 12.96 3.01 3.17
CA GLU A 98 11.62 3.55 3.39
C GLU A 98 11.33 3.85 4.87
N LEU A 99 11.77 3.00 5.81
CA LEU A 99 11.67 3.27 7.25
C LEU A 99 12.41 4.55 7.67
N ILE A 100 13.60 4.77 7.11
CA ILE A 100 14.40 5.97 7.37
C ILE A 100 13.73 7.20 6.77
N LEU A 101 13.30 7.12 5.50
CA LEU A 101 12.65 8.21 4.79
C LEU A 101 11.34 8.62 5.47
N GLY A 102 10.50 7.66 5.85
CA GLY A 102 9.29 7.93 6.64
C GLY A 102 9.60 8.63 7.96
N THR A 103 10.68 8.22 8.65
CA THR A 103 11.11 8.88 9.90
C THR A 103 11.51 10.35 9.69
N ILE A 104 12.13 10.67 8.54
CA ILE A 104 12.49 12.04 8.19
C ILE A 104 11.23 12.84 7.84
N ALA A 105 10.37 12.30 6.98
CA ALA A 105 9.11 12.93 6.57
C ALA A 105 8.24 13.29 7.80
N ARG A 106 8.15 12.41 8.80
CA ARG A 106 7.44 12.69 10.07
C ARG A 106 7.99 13.90 10.83
N LYS A 107 9.32 14.06 10.89
CA LYS A 107 9.95 15.22 11.54
C LYS A 107 9.67 16.53 10.81
N GLU A 108 9.44 16.47 9.51
CA GLU A 108 9.10 17.61 8.68
C GLU A 108 7.61 17.95 8.78
N ASN A 109 6.72 16.96 8.72
CA ASN A 109 5.26 17.14 8.82
C ASN A 109 4.79 17.61 10.21
N ALA A 110 5.52 17.31 11.29
CA ALA A 110 5.28 17.91 12.60
C ALA A 110 5.41 19.46 12.61
N LYS A 111 5.88 20.07 11.51
CA LYS A 111 5.93 21.52 11.28
C LYS A 111 4.77 22.08 10.44
N GLY A 112 3.78 21.24 10.12
CA GLY A 112 2.47 21.64 9.60
C GLY A 112 2.37 21.69 8.08
N ASN A 113 1.68 20.71 7.49
CA ASN A 113 0.87 20.88 6.28
C ASN A 113 -0.05 19.66 6.13
N SER A 114 -1.37 19.88 6.18
CA SER A 114 -2.37 18.84 5.88
C SER A 114 -2.90 19.01 4.47
N ASN A 115 -2.98 17.91 3.73
CA ASN A 115 -3.46 17.83 2.35
C ASN A 115 -4.89 18.39 2.19
N GLY A 116 -5.03 19.43 1.37
CA GLY A 116 -6.31 20.11 1.09
C GLY A 116 -6.89 19.88 -0.31
N ASP A 117 -6.22 19.15 -1.21
CA ASP A 117 -6.61 19.17 -2.65
C ASP A 117 -7.82 18.25 -2.96
N TYR A 118 -7.89 17.03 -2.41
CA TYR A 118 -8.97 16.09 -2.74
C TYR A 118 -10.36 16.49 -2.19
N LEU A 119 -10.44 17.02 -0.97
CA LEU A 119 -11.72 17.32 -0.32
C LEU A 119 -12.39 18.59 -0.86
N GLU A 120 -11.63 19.43 -1.55
CA GLU A 120 -12.11 20.65 -2.20
C GLU A 120 -12.46 20.43 -3.68
N ASP A 121 -12.08 19.27 -4.23
CA ASP A 121 -12.25 18.96 -5.63
C ASP A 121 -13.63 18.39 -5.97
N ARG A 122 -14.09 18.70 -7.18
CA ARG A 122 -15.30 18.06 -7.72
C ARG A 122 -14.93 16.69 -8.27
N VAL A 123 -15.76 15.70 -7.97
CA VAL A 123 -15.63 14.36 -8.54
C VAL A 123 -16.70 14.12 -9.60
N SER A 124 -16.31 13.40 -10.64
CA SER A 124 -17.23 12.94 -11.68
C SER A 124 -17.58 11.48 -11.44
N PHE A 125 -18.86 11.17 -11.59
CA PHE A 125 -19.40 9.83 -11.40
C PHE A 125 -19.82 9.25 -12.75
N SER A 126 -19.39 8.02 -13.03
CA SER A 126 -20.00 7.15 -14.04
C SER A 126 -20.46 5.84 -13.41
N GLU A 127 -21.02 4.94 -14.22
CA GLU A 127 -21.37 3.59 -13.78
C GLU A 127 -20.14 2.82 -13.28
N ASP A 128 -18.98 3.03 -13.93
CA ASP A 128 -17.79 2.21 -13.74
C ASP A 128 -16.66 2.89 -12.95
N LYS A 129 -16.73 4.20 -12.70
CA LYS A 129 -15.64 4.95 -12.03
C LYS A 129 -16.07 6.23 -11.34
N ILE A 130 -15.29 6.60 -10.34
CA ILE A 130 -15.22 7.95 -9.78
C ILE A 130 -13.89 8.54 -10.26
N MET A 131 -13.91 9.78 -10.76
CA MET A 131 -12.69 10.48 -11.16
C MET A 131 -12.64 11.88 -10.55
N ASP A 132 -11.44 12.35 -10.22
CA ASP A 132 -11.19 13.72 -9.80
C ASP A 132 -11.25 14.72 -10.99
N LYS A 133 -11.04 16.01 -10.69
CA LYS A 133 -10.99 17.09 -11.70
C LYS A 133 -9.89 16.89 -12.76
N GLU A 134 -8.86 16.10 -12.45
CA GLU A 134 -7.69 15.85 -13.29
C GLU A 134 -7.79 14.54 -14.10
N SER A 135 -8.95 13.87 -14.07
CA SER A 135 -9.18 12.55 -14.68
C SER A 135 -8.26 11.45 -14.12
N LYS A 136 -7.86 11.57 -12.85
CA LYS A 136 -7.32 10.45 -12.07
C LYS A 136 -8.47 9.64 -11.52
N ALA A 137 -8.35 8.32 -11.61
CA ALA A 137 -9.32 7.42 -11.01
C ALA A 137 -9.24 7.51 -9.48
N VAL A 138 -10.40 7.72 -8.85
CA VAL A 138 -10.61 7.69 -7.41
C VAL A 138 -10.93 6.27 -6.95
N MET A 139 -11.88 5.63 -7.65
CA MET A 139 -12.29 4.25 -7.43
C MET A 139 -12.88 3.70 -8.73
N MET A 140 -12.74 2.39 -9.01
CA MET A 140 -13.20 1.78 -10.26
C MET A 140 -13.89 0.43 -10.04
N ALA A 141 -14.86 0.11 -10.91
CA ALA A 141 -15.66 -1.10 -10.79
C ALA A 141 -14.88 -2.42 -10.89
N TRP A 142 -13.68 -2.42 -11.50
CA TRP A 142 -12.82 -3.61 -11.58
C TRP A 142 -12.35 -4.08 -10.20
N GLU A 143 -12.40 -3.22 -9.18
CA GLU A 143 -12.04 -3.52 -7.79
C GLU A 143 -13.11 -4.36 -7.09
N ARG A 144 -14.31 -4.51 -7.67
CA ARG A 144 -15.42 -5.28 -7.10
C ARG A 144 -15.02 -6.67 -6.54
N PRO A 145 -14.36 -7.57 -7.30
CA PRO A 145 -13.92 -8.87 -6.75
C PRO A 145 -12.96 -8.72 -5.56
N LEU A 146 -12.13 -7.67 -5.52
CA LEU A 146 -11.25 -7.38 -4.39
C LEU A 146 -12.08 -6.95 -3.18
N MET A 147 -13.02 -6.03 -3.37
CA MET A 147 -13.91 -5.55 -2.33
C MET A 147 -14.79 -6.67 -1.74
N GLU A 148 -15.26 -7.60 -2.58
CA GLU A 148 -15.98 -8.80 -2.13
C GLU A 148 -15.08 -9.74 -1.31
N ALA A 149 -13.81 -9.90 -1.71
CA ALA A 149 -12.86 -10.70 -0.95
C ALA A 149 -12.50 -10.05 0.41
N HIS A 150 -12.34 -8.72 0.45
CA HIS A 150 -12.16 -7.95 1.68
C HIS A 150 -13.37 -8.09 2.59
N ALA A 151 -14.58 -7.86 2.07
CA ALA A 151 -15.82 -8.05 2.81
C ALA A 151 -15.90 -9.46 3.39
N LYS A 152 -15.57 -10.50 2.62
CA LYS A 152 -15.53 -11.88 3.11
C LYS A 152 -14.52 -12.06 4.25
N ALA A 153 -13.32 -11.49 4.14
CA ALA A 153 -12.30 -11.58 5.18
C ALA A 153 -12.77 -10.91 6.47
N VAL A 154 -13.23 -9.66 6.39
CA VAL A 154 -13.65 -8.89 7.57
C VAL A 154 -14.97 -9.37 8.15
N CYS A 155 -15.89 -9.92 7.35
CA CYS A 155 -17.22 -10.33 7.81
C CYS A 155 -17.30 -11.79 8.29
N SER A 156 -16.25 -12.60 8.11
CA SER A 156 -16.22 -14.00 8.58
C SER A 156 -16.49 -14.09 10.09
N GLY A 157 -17.73 -14.42 10.47
CA GLY A 157 -18.19 -14.48 11.88
C GLY A 157 -19.17 -13.37 12.32
N GLY A 158 -19.61 -12.50 11.41
CA GLY A 158 -20.56 -11.42 11.68
C GLY A 158 -20.02 -10.34 12.63
N GLY A 159 -20.91 -9.53 13.21
CA GLY A 159 -20.54 -8.54 14.23
C GLY A 159 -20.63 -7.08 13.77
N HIS A 160 -19.76 -6.25 14.33
CA HIS A 160 -19.77 -4.79 14.15
C HIS A 160 -18.62 -4.37 13.23
N ILE A 161 -18.97 -3.76 12.10
CA ILE A 161 -18.01 -3.41 11.06
C ILE A 161 -17.85 -1.89 11.00
N LEU A 162 -16.60 -1.46 10.93
CA LEU A 162 -16.19 -0.10 10.65
C LEU A 162 -15.54 -0.06 9.26
N ASN A 163 -16.08 0.77 8.38
CA ASN A 163 -15.46 1.10 7.11
C ASN A 163 -14.95 2.55 7.16
N ILE A 164 -13.70 2.76 6.76
CA ILE A 164 -13.09 4.08 6.59
C ILE A 164 -12.88 4.32 5.09
N GLY A 165 -13.71 5.21 4.53
CA GLY A 165 -13.78 5.49 3.09
C GLY A 165 -14.88 4.69 2.40
N PHE A 166 -15.83 5.38 1.75
CA PHE A 166 -16.96 4.73 1.06
C PHE A 166 -16.72 4.61 -0.45
N GLY A 167 -16.26 5.69 -1.08
CA GLY A 167 -16.04 5.73 -2.54
C GLY A 167 -17.33 5.42 -3.33
N MET A 168 -17.34 4.31 -4.08
CA MET A 168 -18.51 3.81 -4.83
C MET A 168 -19.44 2.92 -3.99
N GLY A 169 -19.10 2.63 -2.73
CA GLY A 169 -19.84 1.73 -1.87
C GLY A 169 -19.73 0.26 -2.27
N LEU A 170 -18.67 -0.13 -2.99
CA LEU A 170 -18.46 -1.50 -3.47
C LEU A 170 -18.27 -2.46 -2.29
N VAL A 171 -17.34 -2.13 -1.39
CA VAL A 171 -17.09 -2.92 -0.17
C VAL A 171 -18.29 -2.89 0.76
N ASP A 172 -18.93 -1.73 0.92
CA ASP A 172 -20.10 -1.59 1.79
C ASP A 172 -21.26 -2.46 1.32
N THR A 173 -21.49 -2.47 0.01
CA THR A 173 -22.51 -3.33 -0.61
C THR A 173 -22.20 -4.81 -0.37
N ALA A 174 -20.94 -5.22 -0.52
CA ALA A 174 -20.51 -6.58 -0.24
C ALA A 174 -20.65 -6.93 1.25
N ILE A 175 -20.25 -6.03 2.15
CA ILE A 175 -20.41 -6.17 3.61
C ILE A 175 -21.88 -6.40 3.98
N GLN A 176 -22.81 -5.65 3.40
CA GLN A 176 -24.24 -5.78 3.71
C GLN A 176 -24.81 -7.15 3.34
N GLN A 177 -24.21 -7.89 2.40
CA GLN A 177 -24.62 -9.27 2.07
C GLN A 177 -24.40 -10.23 3.23
N TYR A 178 -23.50 -9.91 4.16
CA TYR A 178 -23.22 -10.69 5.37
C TYR A 178 -24.10 -10.30 6.57
N SER A 179 -25.06 -9.37 6.39
CA SER A 179 -26.00 -8.94 7.42
C SER A 179 -25.33 -8.57 8.76
N PRO A 180 -24.40 -7.60 8.77
CA PRO A 180 -23.70 -7.21 9.99
C PRO A 180 -24.66 -6.64 11.03
N ALA A 181 -24.32 -6.83 12.31
CA ALA A 181 -25.11 -6.31 13.42
C ALA A 181 -25.12 -4.77 13.43
N SER A 182 -23.99 -4.16 13.08
CA SER A 182 -23.93 -2.74 12.73
C SER A 182 -22.84 -2.50 11.70
N HIS A 183 -23.03 -1.47 10.88
CA HIS A 183 -22.07 -1.04 9.88
C HIS A 183 -21.87 0.48 10.00
N THR A 184 -20.72 0.88 10.54
CA THR A 184 -20.33 2.29 10.64
C THR A 184 -19.45 2.65 9.45
N ILE A 185 -19.78 3.73 8.76
CA ILE A 185 -19.05 4.19 7.58
C ILE A 185 -18.58 5.61 7.83
N VAL A 186 -17.28 5.87 7.71
CA VAL A 186 -16.71 7.22 7.72
C VAL A 186 -16.47 7.66 6.28
N GLU A 187 -17.05 8.79 5.89
CA GLU A 187 -16.88 9.37 4.55
C GLU A 187 -16.58 10.87 4.64
N ALA A 188 -15.50 11.29 3.99
CA ALA A 188 -14.98 12.64 4.09
C ALA A 188 -15.42 13.55 2.93
N HIS A 189 -15.67 12.98 1.76
CA HIS A 189 -15.95 13.72 0.54
C HIS A 189 -17.43 14.16 0.47
N PRO A 190 -17.73 15.48 0.39
CA PRO A 190 -19.10 15.98 0.43
C PRO A 190 -20.01 15.41 -0.66
N GLU A 191 -19.52 15.30 -1.90
CA GLU A 191 -20.33 14.77 -3.03
C GLU A 191 -20.60 13.26 -2.91
N VAL A 192 -19.65 12.48 -2.37
CA VAL A 192 -19.84 11.05 -2.10
C VAL A 192 -20.86 10.87 -0.98
N TYR A 193 -20.71 11.62 0.12
CA TYR A 193 -21.68 11.63 1.22
C TYR A 193 -23.10 11.99 0.75
N ALA A 194 -23.24 13.04 -0.08
CA ALA A 194 -24.53 13.41 -0.65
C ALA A 194 -25.14 12.29 -1.50
N ARG A 195 -24.32 11.58 -2.29
CA ARG A 195 -24.73 10.41 -3.07
C ARG A 195 -25.17 9.24 -2.19
N MET A 196 -24.46 8.98 -1.08
CA MET A 196 -24.85 7.95 -0.10
C MET A 196 -26.27 8.19 0.41
N LEU A 197 -26.59 9.43 0.81
CA LEU A 197 -27.93 9.79 1.28
C LEU A 197 -28.98 9.62 0.17
N GLN A 198 -28.69 10.06 -1.05
CA GLN A 198 -29.62 9.92 -2.19
C GLN A 198 -29.89 8.46 -2.58
N THR A 199 -28.91 7.57 -2.35
CA THR A 199 -29.01 6.14 -2.66
C THR A 199 -29.55 5.31 -1.49
N GLY A 200 -30.02 5.97 -0.42
CA GLY A 200 -30.71 5.33 0.70
C GLY A 200 -29.78 4.66 1.73
N TRP A 201 -28.48 4.96 1.73
CA TRP A 201 -27.57 4.43 2.75
C TRP A 201 -27.88 4.97 4.15
N GLY A 202 -28.36 6.21 4.23
CA GLY A 202 -28.79 6.82 5.50
C GLY A 202 -30.08 6.24 6.08
N ASP A 203 -30.87 5.54 5.27
CA ASP A 203 -32.16 4.97 5.66
C ASP A 203 -32.05 3.50 6.14
N LYS A 204 -30.86 2.89 6.06
CA LYS A 204 -30.63 1.51 6.49
C LYS A 204 -30.52 1.43 8.02
N ASP A 205 -31.39 0.64 8.66
CA ASP A 205 -31.47 0.52 10.12
C ASP A 205 -30.16 0.12 10.82
N ASN A 206 -29.30 -0.67 10.15
CA ASN A 206 -28.02 -1.15 10.70
C ASN A 206 -26.81 -0.30 10.26
N VAL A 207 -27.01 0.77 9.49
CA VAL A 207 -25.93 1.63 9.00
C VAL A 207 -25.87 2.93 9.78
N LYS A 208 -24.67 3.33 10.17
CA LYS A 208 -24.37 4.65 10.71
C LYS A 208 -23.33 5.34 9.84
N ILE A 209 -23.67 6.48 9.25
CA ILE A 209 -22.73 7.29 8.47
C ILE A 209 -22.18 8.41 9.35
N ILE A 210 -20.85 8.55 9.39
CA ILE A 210 -20.14 9.65 10.04
C ILE A 210 -19.49 10.47 8.94
N PHE A 211 -19.91 11.72 8.79
CA PHE A 211 -19.35 12.63 7.81
C PHE A 211 -18.12 13.35 8.37
N GLY A 212 -17.02 13.32 7.63
CA GLY A 212 -15.76 13.98 7.98
C GLY A 212 -14.55 13.10 7.70
N ARG A 213 -13.36 13.70 7.78
CA ARG A 213 -12.10 12.95 7.71
C ARG A 213 -11.98 12.04 8.92
N TRP A 214 -11.41 10.86 8.76
CA TRP A 214 -11.25 9.93 9.88
C TRP A 214 -10.42 10.56 11.00
N GLN A 215 -9.40 11.35 10.68
CA GLN A 215 -8.56 12.10 11.62
C GLN A 215 -9.39 13.01 12.54
N ASP A 216 -10.44 13.64 11.99
CA ASP A 216 -11.29 14.58 12.74
C ASP A 216 -12.35 13.85 13.59
N VAL A 217 -12.74 12.64 13.17
CA VAL A 217 -13.84 11.89 13.79
C VAL A 217 -13.36 10.66 14.57
N ILE A 218 -12.05 10.38 14.62
CA ILE A 218 -11.51 9.20 15.30
C ILE A 218 -11.79 9.21 16.80
N SER A 219 -11.80 10.39 17.43
CA SER A 219 -12.24 10.56 18.82
C SER A 219 -13.71 10.20 19.05
N GLN A 220 -14.54 10.27 17.99
CA GLN A 220 -15.91 9.77 18.01
C GLN A 220 -15.98 8.26 17.82
N LEU A 221 -14.90 7.59 17.41
CA LEU A 221 -14.79 6.14 17.29
C LEU A 221 -14.13 5.51 18.53
N GLU A 222 -13.24 6.26 19.20
CA GLU A 222 -12.53 5.88 20.42
C GLU A 222 -13.48 5.71 21.62
N LEU A 223 -13.74 4.47 22.06
CA LEU A 223 -14.17 4.19 23.44
C LEU A 223 -13.71 2.79 23.90
N TYR A 224 -12.52 2.75 24.50
CA TYR A 224 -12.20 1.83 25.61
C TYR A 224 -11.30 2.55 26.63
N ASP A 225 -11.91 3.23 27.60
CA ASP A 225 -11.45 3.17 28.98
C ASP A 225 -12.62 3.53 29.92
N GLY A 226 -12.67 2.88 31.09
CA GLY A 226 -13.84 2.82 31.95
C GLY A 226 -14.28 4.14 32.58
N ALA A 227 -15.00 4.99 31.84
CA ALA A 227 -16.02 5.88 32.38
C ALA A 227 -16.79 6.59 31.25
N LYS A 228 -18.13 6.43 31.28
CA LYS A 228 -19.13 7.24 30.56
C LYS A 228 -19.34 6.91 29.07
N ILE A 229 -20.45 6.22 28.88
CA ILE A 229 -21.07 5.84 27.61
C ILE A 229 -21.51 7.08 26.84
N LEU A 230 -21.00 7.23 25.61
CA LEU A 230 -21.77 7.77 24.48
C LEU A 230 -21.31 7.19 23.13
N LEU A 231 -20.96 5.90 23.12
CA LEU A 231 -21.18 4.96 22.03
C LEU A 231 -21.32 3.57 22.66
N THR A 232 -22.48 2.95 22.54
CA THR A 232 -22.75 1.59 23.02
C THR A 232 -22.01 0.56 22.16
N CYS A 233 -20.71 0.34 22.39
CA CYS A 233 -19.93 -0.72 21.71
C CYS A 233 -19.08 -1.56 22.69
N ASN A 234 -19.72 -2.13 23.72
CA ASN A 234 -19.10 -3.19 24.54
C ASN A 234 -19.53 -4.61 24.17
N LYS A 235 -19.70 -4.96 22.89
CA LYS A 235 -19.91 -6.36 22.45
C LYS A 235 -19.25 -6.60 21.09
N SER A 236 -17.95 -6.90 21.12
CA SER A 236 -17.35 -8.15 20.62
C SER A 236 -17.00 -8.10 19.12
N LEU A 237 -15.72 -7.85 18.87
CA LEU A 237 -14.99 -7.94 17.60
C LEU A 237 -15.32 -6.83 16.60
N GLN A 238 -14.72 -5.65 16.81
CA GLN A 238 -14.69 -4.60 15.80
C GLN A 238 -13.86 -5.12 14.63
N ARG A 239 -14.43 -5.07 13.43
CA ARG A 239 -13.77 -5.48 12.19
C ARG A 239 -13.65 -4.24 11.33
N ILE A 240 -12.47 -4.00 10.78
CA ILE A 240 -12.15 -2.72 10.17
C ILE A 240 -11.75 -2.97 8.72
N PHE A 241 -12.38 -2.26 7.80
CA PHE A 241 -11.89 -2.07 6.45
C PHE A 241 -11.45 -0.62 6.25
N PHE A 242 -10.28 -0.41 5.65
CA PHE A 242 -9.70 0.91 5.39
C PHE A 242 -9.36 1.07 3.91
N ASP A 243 -10.00 2.03 3.26
CA ASP A 243 -9.83 2.33 1.84
C ASP A 243 -10.13 3.81 1.57
N THR A 244 -9.14 4.64 1.84
CA THR A 244 -9.21 6.09 1.67
C THR A 244 -8.51 6.50 0.37
N TYR A 245 -9.13 7.41 -0.38
CA TYR A 245 -8.52 8.02 -1.55
C TYR A 245 -7.85 9.35 -1.21
N GLY A 246 -6.74 9.65 -1.89
CA GLY A 246 -6.01 10.90 -1.72
C GLY A 246 -5.18 10.96 -0.44
N GLU A 247 -5.09 9.84 0.27
CA GLU A 247 -4.27 9.65 1.45
C GLU A 247 -2.95 8.96 1.06
N TYR A 248 -1.85 9.43 1.65
CA TYR A 248 -0.52 8.90 1.44
C TYR A 248 -0.24 7.77 2.43
N TYR A 249 0.86 7.04 2.21
CA TYR A 249 1.27 5.97 3.11
C TYR A 249 1.34 6.40 4.59
N GLU A 250 1.78 7.63 4.89
CA GLU A 250 1.84 8.13 6.27
C GLU A 250 0.45 8.29 6.92
N ASP A 251 -0.61 8.59 6.15
CA ASP A 251 -1.98 8.66 6.66
C ASP A 251 -2.48 7.26 7.07
N MET A 252 -2.21 6.24 6.23
CA MET A 252 -2.51 4.84 6.56
C MET A 252 -1.75 4.40 7.82
N ARG A 253 -0.47 4.75 7.92
CA ARG A 253 0.36 4.46 9.08
C ARG A 253 -0.16 5.16 10.35
N GLU A 254 -0.56 6.43 10.26
CA GLU A 254 -1.18 7.15 11.38
C GLU A 254 -2.45 6.43 11.84
N PHE A 255 -3.29 5.98 10.91
CA PHE A 255 -4.46 5.17 11.24
C PHE A 255 -4.07 3.85 11.95
N HIS A 256 -2.99 3.19 11.52
CA HIS A 256 -2.50 1.96 12.17
C HIS A 256 -2.15 2.18 13.65
N GLU A 257 -1.63 3.35 14.03
CA GLU A 257 -1.33 3.68 15.43
C GLU A 257 -2.58 3.69 16.34
N HIS A 258 -3.78 3.85 15.77
CA HIS A 258 -5.06 3.76 16.49
C HIS A 258 -5.62 2.34 16.57
N LEU A 259 -5.11 1.38 15.77
CA LEU A 259 -5.61 0.00 15.77
C LEU A 259 -5.63 -0.65 17.16
N PRO A 260 -4.62 -0.50 18.04
CA PRO A 260 -4.66 -1.08 19.38
C PRO A 260 -5.84 -0.61 20.25
N GLN A 261 -6.40 0.58 19.95
CA GLN A 261 -7.55 1.13 20.66
C GLN A 261 -8.89 0.73 20.00
N LEU A 262 -8.88 0.56 18.67
CA LEU A 262 -10.07 0.28 17.87
C LEU A 262 -10.35 -1.24 17.76
N LEU A 263 -9.31 -2.03 17.48
CA LEU A 263 -9.41 -3.46 17.22
C LEU A 263 -9.21 -4.26 18.52
N LYS A 264 -10.29 -4.90 18.98
CA LYS A 264 -10.26 -5.83 20.14
C LYS A 264 -9.60 -7.16 19.75
N PRO A 265 -9.10 -7.95 20.74
CA PRO A 265 -8.73 -9.34 20.49
C PRO A 265 -9.86 -10.10 19.79
N GLY A 266 -9.51 -10.87 18.77
CA GLY A 266 -10.35 -11.58 17.80
C GLY A 266 -10.86 -10.71 16.65
N GLY A 267 -10.52 -9.42 16.61
CA GLY A 267 -10.86 -8.51 15.53
C GLY A 267 -10.04 -8.76 14.27
N ILE A 268 -10.58 -8.36 13.13
CA ILE A 268 -9.91 -8.46 11.83
C ILE A 268 -9.80 -7.06 11.23
N TYR A 269 -8.58 -6.71 10.84
CA TYR A 269 -8.30 -5.51 10.05
C TYR A 269 -7.91 -5.89 8.63
N SER A 270 -8.43 -5.17 7.66
CA SER A 270 -8.06 -5.31 6.26
C SER A 270 -8.09 -3.94 5.60
N PHE A 271 -7.32 -3.76 4.54
CA PHE A 271 -7.19 -2.48 3.86
C PHE A 271 -6.95 -2.66 2.37
N PHE A 272 -7.28 -1.65 1.56
CA PHE A 272 -6.93 -1.66 0.16
C PHE A 272 -5.41 -1.52 -0.01
N ASN A 273 -4.77 -2.59 -0.48
CA ASN A 273 -3.32 -2.72 -0.62
C ASN A 273 -2.86 -2.22 -2.01
N GLY A 274 -3.05 -0.92 -2.26
CA GLY A 274 -2.78 -0.29 -3.55
C GLY A 274 -1.34 0.22 -3.76
N LEU A 275 -0.49 0.19 -2.73
CA LEU A 275 0.82 0.85 -2.75
C LEU A 275 1.74 0.25 -3.82
N CYS A 276 2.31 1.11 -4.66
CA CYS A 276 3.22 0.70 -5.75
C CYS A 276 2.64 -0.32 -6.75
N GLY A 277 1.32 -0.30 -7.00
CA GLY A 277 0.64 -1.19 -7.95
C GLY A 277 1.13 -1.14 -9.41
N GLY A 278 2.15 -0.36 -9.74
CA GLY A 278 2.80 -0.30 -11.06
C GLY A 278 4.14 -1.02 -11.18
N ASN A 279 4.76 -1.48 -10.08
CA ASN A 279 6.03 -2.22 -10.09
C ASN A 279 5.98 -3.37 -9.06
N PRO A 280 6.19 -4.64 -9.47
CA PRO A 280 5.99 -5.78 -8.60
C PRO A 280 6.99 -5.83 -7.44
N PHE A 281 8.26 -5.51 -7.67
CA PHE A 281 9.25 -5.47 -6.60
C PHE A 281 8.94 -4.39 -5.56
N PHE A 282 8.59 -3.18 -5.99
CA PHE A 282 8.25 -2.09 -5.08
C PHE A 282 6.99 -2.39 -4.28
N HIS A 283 5.99 -3.03 -4.90
CA HIS A 283 4.80 -3.49 -4.20
C HIS A 283 5.14 -4.49 -3.08
N VAL A 284 6.06 -5.43 -3.33
CA VAL A 284 6.53 -6.37 -2.31
C VAL A 284 7.28 -5.65 -1.17
N VAL A 285 8.11 -4.65 -1.48
CA VAL A 285 8.78 -3.81 -0.47
C VAL A 285 7.75 -3.17 0.47
N TYR A 286 6.71 -2.54 -0.07
CA TYR A 286 5.67 -1.91 0.75
C TYR A 286 4.78 -2.92 1.49
N CYS A 287 4.48 -4.09 0.90
CA CYS A 287 3.78 -5.16 1.60
C CYS A 287 4.54 -5.60 2.86
N GLN A 288 5.86 -5.78 2.77
CA GLN A 288 6.70 -6.19 3.89
C GLN A 288 6.88 -5.05 4.91
N LEU A 289 7.04 -3.82 4.44
CA LEU A 289 7.12 -2.63 5.28
C LEU A 289 5.87 -2.48 6.17
N VAL A 290 4.68 -2.50 5.55
CA VAL A 290 3.40 -2.41 6.28
C VAL A 290 3.25 -3.58 7.26
N SER A 291 3.59 -4.79 6.83
CA SER A 291 3.51 -5.98 7.71
C SER A 291 4.41 -5.85 8.94
N LEU A 292 5.63 -5.33 8.77
CA LEU A 292 6.58 -5.11 9.86
C LEU A 292 6.12 -4.01 10.83
N GLU A 293 5.53 -2.93 10.32
CA GLU A 293 4.96 -1.87 11.17
C GLU A 293 3.75 -2.36 11.97
N LEU A 294 2.86 -3.15 11.34
CA LEU A 294 1.75 -3.81 12.03
C LEU A 294 2.23 -4.83 13.07
N GLU A 295 3.31 -5.58 12.77
CA GLU A 295 3.94 -6.49 13.73
C GLU A 295 4.45 -5.76 14.97
N ASN A 296 5.08 -4.59 14.79
CA ASN A 296 5.51 -3.74 15.90
C ASN A 296 4.34 -3.22 16.77
N LEU A 297 3.13 -3.20 16.22
CA LEU A 297 1.89 -2.88 16.94
C LEU A 297 1.19 -4.10 17.54
N GLY A 298 1.76 -5.31 17.38
CA GLY A 298 1.21 -6.55 17.92
C GLY A 298 0.20 -7.23 17.00
N TYR A 299 0.31 -7.04 15.68
CA TYR A 299 -0.54 -7.68 14.68
C TYR A 299 0.26 -8.58 13.73
N SER A 300 -0.28 -9.76 13.42
CA SER A 300 0.19 -10.56 12.30
C SER A 300 -0.53 -10.13 11.02
N THR A 301 0.17 -10.18 9.88
CA THR A 301 -0.40 -9.83 8.57
C THR A 301 -0.28 -11.02 7.61
N GLN A 302 -1.42 -11.54 7.14
CA GLN A 302 -1.47 -12.53 6.08
C GLN A 302 -1.75 -11.84 4.74
N LEU A 303 -0.93 -12.11 3.73
CA LEU A 303 -1.10 -11.60 2.37
C LEU A 303 -1.63 -12.73 1.46
N ILE A 304 -2.93 -12.70 1.15
CA ILE A 304 -3.59 -13.72 0.35
C ILE A 304 -3.53 -13.32 -1.13
N PRO A 305 -2.89 -14.11 -2.02
CA PRO A 305 -2.78 -13.76 -3.43
C PRO A 305 -4.13 -13.94 -4.15
N LEU A 306 -4.56 -12.90 -4.86
CA LEU A 306 -5.75 -12.86 -5.69
C LEU A 306 -5.37 -12.50 -7.13
N PRO A 307 -5.47 -13.43 -8.09
CA PRO A 307 -5.23 -13.12 -9.50
C PRO A 307 -6.24 -12.10 -10.03
N VAL A 308 -5.74 -11.00 -10.61
CA VAL A 308 -6.57 -9.90 -11.13
C VAL A 308 -6.37 -9.66 -12.63
N LYS A 309 -5.40 -10.34 -13.26
CA LYS A 309 -5.11 -10.21 -14.71
C LYS A 309 -6.35 -10.27 -15.61
N GLY A 310 -7.31 -11.15 -15.27
CA GLY A 310 -8.54 -11.32 -16.05
C GLY A 310 -9.52 -10.15 -15.97
N CYS A 311 -9.29 -9.18 -15.08
CA CYS A 311 -10.17 -8.05 -14.80
C CYS A 311 -9.59 -6.70 -15.28
N LEU A 312 -8.37 -6.69 -15.81
CA LEU A 312 -7.57 -5.49 -16.11
C LEU A 312 -7.43 -5.22 -17.62
N GLY A 313 -8.51 -5.40 -18.39
CA GLY A 313 -8.52 -5.11 -19.84
C GLY A 313 -8.16 -3.66 -20.16
N GLU A 314 -7.71 -3.37 -21.39
CA GLU A 314 -7.34 -1.99 -21.77
C GLU A 314 -8.55 -1.05 -21.72
N GLU A 315 -9.75 -1.57 -22.01
CA GLU A 315 -11.01 -0.84 -22.01
C GLU A 315 -11.37 -0.23 -20.65
N ILE A 316 -11.00 -0.86 -19.53
CA ILE A 316 -11.33 -0.33 -18.19
C ILE A 316 -10.60 1.00 -17.92
N TRP A 317 -9.44 1.19 -18.54
CA TRP A 317 -8.58 2.36 -18.36
C TRP A 317 -8.91 3.50 -19.33
N GLU A 318 -9.90 3.36 -20.21
CA GLU A 318 -10.26 4.40 -21.16
C GLU A 318 -10.66 5.71 -20.45
N GLY A 319 -10.00 6.81 -20.79
CA GLY A 319 -10.21 8.10 -20.12
C GLY A 319 -9.54 8.25 -18.75
N VAL A 320 -8.87 7.22 -18.24
CA VAL A 320 -8.06 7.30 -17.02
C VAL A 320 -6.65 7.75 -17.39
N LYS A 321 -6.17 8.85 -16.81
CA LYS A 321 -4.88 9.44 -17.16
C LYS A 321 -3.68 8.54 -16.84
N HIS A 322 -3.73 7.85 -15.70
CA HIS A 322 -2.68 6.96 -15.22
C HIS A 322 -3.28 5.69 -14.63
N LYS A 323 -2.81 4.52 -15.08
CA LYS A 323 -3.16 3.23 -14.47
C LYS A 323 -2.49 3.14 -13.10
N TYR A 324 -3.30 3.15 -12.03
CA TYR A 324 -2.78 3.00 -10.66
C TYR A 324 -2.48 1.54 -10.31
N TRP A 325 -2.98 0.60 -11.11
CA TRP A 325 -2.72 -0.83 -10.94
C TRP A 325 -2.37 -1.50 -12.26
N GLN A 326 -1.29 -2.28 -12.27
CA GLN A 326 -0.75 -2.97 -13.45
C GLN A 326 -0.23 -4.38 -13.12
N LEU A 327 -0.36 -4.85 -11.88
CA LEU A 327 0.11 -6.17 -11.46
C LEU A 327 -0.93 -7.26 -11.75
N ASP A 328 -0.45 -8.45 -12.11
CA ASP A 328 -1.29 -9.62 -12.39
C ASP A 328 -1.97 -10.19 -11.13
N THR A 329 -1.42 -9.91 -9.94
CA THR A 329 -1.88 -10.44 -8.64
C THR A 329 -2.00 -9.30 -7.64
N TYR A 330 -3.13 -9.23 -6.96
CA TYR A 330 -3.36 -8.40 -5.78
C TYR A 330 -3.13 -9.23 -4.53
N TYR A 331 -2.43 -8.69 -3.53
CA TYR A 331 -2.26 -9.35 -2.24
C TYR A 331 -3.24 -8.76 -1.23
N LEU A 332 -4.26 -9.54 -0.86
CA LEU A 332 -5.26 -9.14 0.11
C LEU A 332 -4.69 -9.25 1.55
N PRO A 333 -4.52 -8.13 2.27
CA PRO A 333 -4.08 -8.15 3.66
C PRO A 333 -5.19 -8.56 4.62
N VAL A 334 -4.93 -9.55 5.46
CA VAL A 334 -5.76 -9.90 6.62
C VAL A 334 -4.88 -9.77 7.86
N CYS A 335 -5.22 -8.83 8.73
CA CYS A 335 -4.43 -8.51 9.91
C CYS A 335 -5.22 -8.88 11.17
N GLN A 336 -4.57 -9.54 12.12
CA GLN A 336 -5.17 -10.00 13.38
C GLN A 336 -4.16 -9.81 14.51
N SER A 337 -4.62 -9.66 15.75
CA SER A 337 -3.67 -9.55 16.87
C SER A 337 -2.83 -10.82 16.95
N SER A 338 -1.53 -10.66 17.22
CA SER A 338 -0.59 -11.78 17.32
C SER A 338 -1.00 -12.79 18.40
N ASP A 339 -1.65 -12.32 19.47
CA ASP A 339 -2.16 -13.17 20.55
C ASP A 339 -3.35 -14.07 20.11
N ASP A 340 -4.02 -13.75 19.00
CA ASP A 340 -5.15 -14.53 18.46
C ASP A 340 -4.72 -15.54 17.38
N SER A 341 -3.44 -15.57 17.03
CA SER A 341 -2.91 -16.33 15.88
C SER A 341 -2.39 -17.74 16.20
N GLU A 342 -2.70 -18.28 17.39
CA GLU A 342 -2.38 -19.67 17.81
C GLU A 342 -3.42 -20.72 17.42
#